data_AF-A0A060BKZ1-F1
#
_entry.id   AF-A0A060BKZ1-F1
#
_cell.length_a   1.000
_cell.length_b   1.000
_cell.length_c   1.000
_cell.angle_alpha   90.00
_cell.angle_beta   90.00
_cell.angle_gamma   90.00
#
_symmetry.space_group_name_H-M   'P 1'
#
loop_
_entity.id
_entity.type
_entity.pdbx_description
1 polymer ?
#
loop_
_entity_poly.entity_id
_entity_poly.type
_entity_poly.pdbx_seq_one_letter_code
_entity_poly.pdbx_strand_id
1 'polypeptide(L)' 'MLYDHRVGNKKFAGLVMQEFDIKSMKLIGKRENFYVGTDLGVCEGPQMMKKDSYYYLL' A
#
# COMPACT_ATOMS: atom_id res chain seq x y z
N MET A 1 0.31 4.59 -1.24
CA MET A 1 0.30 4.47 -2.71
C MET A 1 1.72 4.54 -3.21
N LEU A 2 2.06 3.73 -4.21
CA LEU A 2 3.36 3.72 -4.88
C LEU A 2 3.21 4.34 -6.27
N TYR A 3 4.05 5.31 -6.59
CA TYR A 3 4.09 5.94 -7.91
C TYR A 3 5.38 5.57 -8.65
N ASP A 4 5.24 5.11 -9.89
CA ASP A 4 6.37 4.77 -10.76
C ASP A 4 6.49 5.79 -11.90
N HIS A 5 7.61 6.53 -11.91
CA HIS A 5 7.88 7.57 -12.90
C HIS A 5 8.52 7.05 -14.19
N ARG A 6 8.87 5.77 -14.26
CA ARG A 6 9.52 5.18 -15.44
C ARG A 6 8.54 5.07 -16.61
N VAL A 7 8.97 5.49 -17.80
CA VAL A 7 8.17 5.41 -19.02
C VAL A 7 7.80 3.96 -19.33
N GLY A 8 6.55 3.72 -19.72
CA GLY A 8 6.04 2.38 -20.05
C GLY A 8 5.46 1.61 -18.85
N ASN A 9 5.67 2.08 -17.61
CA ASN A 9 5.09 1.46 -16.43
C ASN A 9 3.74 2.07 -16.03
N LYS A 10 2.91 1.30 -15.32
CA LYS A 10 1.71 1.82 -14.65
C LYS A 10 2.16 2.84 -13.60
N LYS A 11 1.73 4.11 -13.77
CA LYS A 11 2.07 5.21 -12.87
C LYS A 11 1.67 4.91 -11.42
N PHE A 12 0.42 4.48 -11.19
CA PHE A 12 -0.04 4.00 -9.89
C PHE A 12 0.32 2.51 -9.77
N ALA A 13 1.48 2.23 -9.19
CA ALA A 13 2.10 0.91 -9.14
C ALA A 13 1.63 0.04 -7.96
N GLY A 14 0.55 0.45 -7.30
CA GLY A 14 -0.09 -0.28 -6.20
C GLY A 14 0.10 0.38 -4.83
N LEU A 15 -0.08 -0.42 -3.79
CA LEU A 15 -0.09 -0.01 -2.40
C LEU A 15 1.04 -0.69 -1.63
N VAL A 16 1.69 0.10 -0.80
CA VAL A 16 2.77 -0.37 0.07
C VAL A 16 2.33 -0.35 1.52
N MET A 17 2.84 -1.31 2.29
CA MET A 17 2.65 -1.38 3.74
C MET A 17 4.01 -1.52 4.41
N GLN A 18 4.17 -0.86 5.55
CA GLN A 18 5.34 -0.97 6.42
C GLN A 18 4.91 -0.72 7.85
N GLU A 19 5.49 -1.46 8.79
CA GLU A 19 5.22 -1.30 10.20
C GLU A 19 5.78 0.02 10.74
N PHE A 20 5.02 0.69 11.60
CA PHE A 20 5.46 1.86 12.33
C PHE A 20 5.64 1.50 13.80
N ASP A 21 6.86 1.63 14.32
CA ASP A 21 7.16 1.43 15.73
C ASP A 21 6.93 2.73 16.52
N ILE A 22 5.97 2.69 17.43
CA ILE A 22 5.60 3.83 18.27
C ILE A 22 6.68 4.23 19.27
N LYS A 23 7.58 3.31 19.66
CA LYS A 23 8.63 3.60 20.66
C LYS A 23 9.76 4.43 20.05
N SER A 24 10.24 4.00 18.88
CA SER A 24 11.30 4.71 18.15
C SER A 24 10.78 5.82 17.23
N MET A 25 9.45 5.90 17.02
CA MET A 25 8.78 6.83 16.12
C MET A 25 9.30 6.73 14.68
N LYS A 26 9.51 5.49 14.21
CA LYS A 26 10.09 5.19 12.90
C LYS A 26 9.35 4.05 12.21
N LEU A 27 9.45 4.06 10.89
CA LEU A 27 9.13 2.89 10.09
C LEU A 27 10.23 1.83 10.29
N ILE A 28 9.81 0.59 10.54
CA ILE A 28 10.70 -0.55 10.76
C ILE A 28 10.38 -1.68 9.78
N GLY A 29 11.24 -2.70 9.73
CA GLY A 29 11.08 -3.84 8.85
C GLY A 29 11.13 -3.48 7.36
N LYS A 30 10.68 -4.41 6.51
CA LYS A 30 10.66 -4.24 5.05
C LYS A 30 9.35 -3.61 4.60
N ARG A 31 9.44 -2.66 3.67
CA ARG A 31 8.29 -2.15 2.94
C ARG A 31 7.86 -3.16 1.88
N GLU A 32 6.61 -3.60 1.93
CA GLU A 32 6.05 -4.57 0.97
C GLU A 32 5.05 -3.90 0.03
N ASN A 33 5.09 -4.23 -1.26
CA ASN A 33 4.02 -3.89 -2.21
C ASN A 33 2.99 -5.03 -2.20
N PHE A 34 1.89 -4.85 -1.49
CA PHE A 34 0.99 -5.94 -1.11
C PHE A 34 -0.29 -6.02 -1.95
N TYR A 35 -0.60 -4.97 -2.72
CA TYR A 35 -1.77 -4.93 -3.60
C TYR A 35 -1.53 -4.00 -4.78
N VAL A 36 -1.83 -4.45 -6.00
CA VAL A 36 -1.53 -3.70 -7.25
C VAL A 36 -2.75 -2.97 -7.84
N GLY A 37 -3.93 -3.11 -7.23
CA GLY A 37 -5.18 -2.58 -7.77
C GLY A 37 -5.89 -3.54 -8.73
N THR A 38 -6.98 -3.04 -9.31
CA THR A 38 -7.75 -3.72 -10.36
C THR A 38 -7.44 -3.10 -11.72
N ASP A 39 -8.12 -3.60 -12.76
CA ASP A 39 -8.00 -3.05 -14.12
C ASP A 39 -8.56 -1.62 -14.27
N LEU A 40 -9.31 -1.13 -13.29
CA LEU A 40 -9.73 0.29 -13.24
C LEU A 40 -8.52 1.23 -13.17
N GLY A 41 -7.38 0.75 -12.65
CA GLY A 41 -6.17 1.54 -12.47
C GLY A 41 -6.28 2.56 -11.34
N VAL A 42 -5.32 3.48 -11.29
CA VAL A 42 -5.27 4.61 -10.33
C VAL A 42 -5.47 4.15 -8.87
N CYS A 43 -4.85 3.04 -8.48
CA CYS A 43 -4.99 2.49 -7.13
C CYS A 43 -4.29 3.40 -6.10
N GLU A 44 -5.09 4.14 -5.33
CA GLU A 44 -4.61 5.14 -4.37
C GLU A 44 -5.51 5.22 -3.12
N GLY A 45 -5.22 6.16 -2.22
CA GLY A 45 -6.04 6.42 -1.02
C GLY A 45 -6.28 5.24 -0.07
N PRO A 46 -5.29 4.36 0.19
CA PRO A 46 -5.55 3.11 0.91
C PRO A 46 -6.01 3.35 2.34
N GLN A 47 -7.09 2.66 2.73
CA GLN A 47 -7.52 2.57 4.13
C GLN A 47 -7.69 1.11 4.52
N MET A 48 -7.19 0.77 5.71
CA MET A 48 -7.31 -0.59 6.26
C MET A 48 -8.32 -0.61 7.38
N MET A 49 -9.24 -1.56 7.31
CA MET A 49 -10.17 -1.86 8.41
C MET A 49 -10.03 -3.32 8.82
N LYS A 50 -10.14 -3.59 10.11
CA LYS A 50 -10.23 -4.97 10.63
C LYS A 50 -11.64 -5.21 11.14
N LYS A 51 -12.29 -6.26 10.63
CA LYS A 51 -13.62 -6.67 11.09
C LYS A 51 -13.69 -8.20 11.06
N ASP A 52 -14.12 -8.77 12.18
CA ASP A 52 -14.14 -10.22 12.42
C ASP A 52 -12.74 -10.82 12.17
N SER A 53 -12.63 -11.87 11.36
CA SER A 53 -11.36 -12.52 11.00
C SER A 53 -10.69 -11.94 9.75
N TYR A 54 -11.16 -10.81 9.23
CA TYR A 54 -10.71 -10.25 7.95
C TYR A 54 -10.10 -8.86 8.08
N TYR A 55 -9.17 -8.58 7.16
CA TYR A 55 -8.68 -7.24 6.85
C TYR A 55 -9.32 -6.79 5.54
N TYR A 56 -10.01 -5.66 5.60
CA TYR A 56 -10.62 -5.00 4.44
C TYR A 56 -9.72 -3.87 4.00
N LEU A 57 -9.42 -3.84 2.70
CA LEU A 57 -8.71 -2.78 2.02
C LEU A 57 -9.72 -1.99 1.21
N LEU A 58 -9.90 -0.72 1.57
CA LEU A 58 -10.75 0.24 0.87
C LEU A 58 -9.90 1.02 -0.14
#